data_AF-A0A7S2W2P5-F1
#
_entry.id   AF-A0A7S2W2P5-F1
#
_cell.length_a   1.000
_cell.length_b   1.000
_cell.length_c   1.000
_cell.angle_alpha   90.00
_cell.angle_beta   90.00
_cell.angle_gamma   90.00
#
_symmetry.space_group_name_H-M   'P 1'
#
loop_
_entity.id
_entity.type
_entity.pdbx_description
1 polymer ?
#
loop_
_entity_poly.entity_id
_entity_poly.type
_entity_poly.pdbx_seq_one_letter_code
_entity_poly.pdbx_strand_id
1 'polypeptide(L)'
;VGVHAESIGGVVACHLARVAKDNISFVVADRTFADLPSTASHLVGAWAGKAVRSIGWHANNVDGFIAAPASVYRVVTCDPNDEIISHLASLKVGIARELVGVATKGISNQTGEDGARVCELTEEYLPPMSSIEWINDDIGIEKFAHACIRFVDSQKDEVTNETLGPRLMFEIQEVVKVLWFTDGKCGLPMGVPLTEYYNTLKELEMLVAQPTEGGSPQTSLDSVLQPEHLENNQARIHTLKDWICCLLLWGPTINTSKATSANMRPLHITKASTVYGPDHPVPLETTLSLLRTFRTEHGLNLERAKLMDPLEIIIEMLERFTTVNIPANRQNNIALIPLTCGHNGRMNSEEEAQLLKHMEKAGWVAGPPR
;
A
#
# COMPACT_ATOMS: atom_id res chain seq x y z
N VAL A 1 9.31 -17.77 25.59
CA VAL A 1 8.96 -18.69 24.47
C VAL A 1 8.70 -17.86 23.23
N GLY A 2 8.93 -18.44 22.05
CA GLY A 2 8.84 -17.79 20.76
C GLY A 2 7.87 -18.59 19.92
N VAL A 3 6.96 -17.90 19.23
CA VAL A 3 5.90 -18.54 18.47
C VAL A 3 6.09 -18.21 17.01
N HIS A 4 6.27 -19.22 16.17
CA HIS A 4 6.16 -19.07 14.72
C HIS A 4 4.90 -19.79 14.29
N ALA A 5 4.12 -19.16 13.40
CA ALA A 5 3.00 -19.83 12.78
C ALA A 5 2.74 -19.27 11.38
N GLU A 6 2.44 -20.18 10.47
CA GLU A 6 2.21 -19.90 9.07
C GLU A 6 0.71 -19.98 8.72
N SER A 7 0.26 -19.15 7.76
CA SER A 7 -1.09 -19.25 7.19
C SER A 7 -2.16 -19.19 8.28
N ILE A 8 -3.10 -20.14 8.33
CA ILE A 8 -4.15 -20.22 9.38
C ILE A 8 -3.60 -20.35 10.80
N GLY A 9 -2.38 -20.87 10.97
CA GLY A 9 -1.71 -20.93 12.27
C GLY A 9 -1.46 -19.53 12.87
N GLY A 10 -1.37 -18.50 12.03
CA GLY A 10 -1.24 -17.11 12.45
C GLY A 10 -2.38 -16.64 13.36
N VAL A 11 -3.58 -17.23 13.25
CA VAL A 11 -4.71 -16.94 14.17
C VAL A 11 -4.34 -17.27 15.61
N VAL A 12 -3.74 -18.43 15.82
CA VAL A 12 -3.31 -18.89 17.14
C VAL A 12 -2.12 -18.06 17.62
N ALA A 13 -1.14 -17.79 16.75
CA ALA A 13 0.03 -16.99 17.12
C ALA A 13 -0.33 -15.56 17.53
N CYS A 14 -1.20 -14.88 16.77
CA CYS A 14 -1.65 -13.53 17.10
C CYS A 14 -2.48 -13.51 18.39
N HIS A 15 -3.35 -14.50 18.59
CA HIS A 15 -4.09 -14.63 19.84
C HIS A 15 -3.15 -14.86 21.04
N LEU A 16 -2.21 -15.80 20.91
CA LEU A 16 -1.23 -16.12 21.95
C LEU A 16 -0.35 -14.91 22.30
N ALA A 17 0.12 -14.16 21.31
CA ALA A 17 0.90 -12.94 21.52
C ALA A 17 0.15 -11.93 22.39
N ARG A 18 -1.18 -11.85 22.25
CA ARG A 18 -2.04 -10.99 23.07
C ARG A 18 -2.23 -11.54 24.50
N VAL A 19 -2.55 -12.83 24.65
CA VAL A 19 -3.05 -13.37 25.93
C VAL A 19 -1.97 -13.98 26.82
N ALA A 20 -0.90 -14.55 26.24
CA ALA A 20 0.16 -15.25 26.96
C ALA A 20 1.41 -14.35 27.15
N LYS A 21 1.17 -13.08 27.48
CA LYS A 21 2.15 -11.99 27.52
C LYS A 21 3.37 -12.22 28.42
N ASP A 22 3.22 -12.99 29.49
CA ASP A 22 4.31 -13.24 30.44
C ASP A 22 5.19 -14.44 30.00
N ASN A 23 4.74 -15.20 29.00
CA ASN A 23 5.38 -16.45 28.58
C ASN A 23 5.98 -16.34 27.16
N ILE A 24 5.52 -15.37 26.37
CA ILE A 24 5.94 -15.13 24.99
C ILE A 24 6.75 -13.85 24.90
N SER A 25 7.92 -13.91 24.27
CA SER A 25 8.78 -12.75 24.03
C SER A 25 9.03 -12.48 22.55
N PHE A 26 8.65 -13.41 21.67
CA PHE A 26 8.82 -13.27 20.23
C PHE A 26 7.70 -13.97 19.48
N VAL A 27 7.19 -13.36 18.41
CA VAL A 27 6.19 -13.96 17.53
C VAL A 27 6.53 -13.66 16.07
N VAL A 28 6.43 -14.68 15.23
CA VAL A 28 6.50 -14.57 13.77
C VAL A 28 5.15 -15.02 13.20
N ALA A 29 4.43 -14.07 12.64
CA ALA A 29 3.22 -14.32 11.87
C ALA A 29 3.62 -14.44 10.39
N ASP A 30 3.77 -15.68 9.93
CA ASP A 30 4.34 -15.99 8.62
C ASP A 30 3.25 -16.15 7.55
N ARG A 31 3.26 -15.29 6.52
CA ARG A 31 2.30 -15.34 5.38
C ARG A 31 0.87 -15.63 5.84
N THR A 32 0.41 -14.90 6.85
CA THR A 32 -0.94 -15.06 7.41
C THR A 32 -1.85 -13.92 6.98
N PHE A 33 -3.15 -14.11 7.17
CA PHE A 33 -4.17 -13.13 6.82
C PHE A 33 -4.49 -12.17 7.96
N ALA A 34 -5.07 -11.02 7.60
CA ALA A 34 -5.62 -10.05 8.54
C ALA A 34 -6.91 -10.58 9.19
N ASP A 35 -7.85 -11.04 8.37
CA ASP A 35 -9.09 -11.67 8.81
C ASP A 35 -9.62 -12.73 7.85
N LEU A 36 -10.29 -13.74 8.41
CA LEU A 36 -10.77 -14.89 7.64
C LEU A 36 -11.85 -14.53 6.59
N PRO A 37 -12.84 -13.64 6.88
CA PRO A 37 -13.77 -13.17 5.87
C PRO A 37 -13.13 -12.51 4.65
N SER A 38 -12.12 -11.67 4.84
CA SER A 38 -11.38 -11.02 3.77
C SER A 38 -10.63 -12.06 2.94
N THR A 39 -9.93 -13.01 3.56
CA THR A 39 -9.26 -14.10 2.84
C THR A 39 -10.22 -14.93 2.01
N ALA A 40 -11.37 -15.32 2.58
CA ALA A 40 -12.40 -16.07 1.85
C ALA A 40 -12.96 -15.27 0.67
N SER A 41 -13.16 -13.97 0.85
CA SER A 41 -13.62 -13.08 -0.23
C SER A 41 -12.67 -13.03 -1.40
N HIS A 42 -11.36 -12.96 -1.13
CA HIS A 42 -10.33 -12.89 -2.18
C HIS A 42 -10.05 -14.25 -2.83
N LEU A 43 -10.19 -15.36 -2.09
CA LEU A 43 -9.95 -16.70 -2.61
C LEU A 43 -11.12 -17.27 -3.42
N VAL A 44 -12.35 -17.05 -2.96
CA VAL A 44 -13.54 -17.76 -3.47
C VAL A 44 -14.62 -16.79 -3.99
N GLY A 45 -14.50 -15.51 -3.67
CA GLY A 45 -15.42 -14.44 -4.08
C GLY A 45 -16.21 -13.84 -2.90
N ALA A 46 -16.78 -12.66 -3.13
CA ALA A 46 -17.42 -11.85 -2.08
C ALA A 46 -18.51 -12.57 -1.27
N TRP A 47 -19.20 -13.55 -1.86
CA TRP A 47 -20.21 -14.37 -1.18
C TRP A 47 -19.60 -15.23 -0.06
N ALA A 48 -18.37 -15.72 -0.23
CA ALA A 48 -17.71 -16.58 0.74
C ALA A 48 -17.37 -15.80 2.01
N GLY A 49 -16.91 -14.55 1.89
CA GLY A 49 -16.72 -13.67 3.05
C GLY A 49 -18.01 -13.37 3.80
N LYS A 50 -19.13 -13.20 3.09
CA LYS A 50 -20.46 -13.06 3.72
C LYS A 50 -20.82 -14.34 4.49
N ALA A 51 -20.62 -15.52 3.91
CA ALA A 51 -20.90 -16.80 4.56
C ALA A 51 -20.05 -17.02 5.83
N VAL A 52 -18.74 -16.76 5.77
CA VAL A 52 -17.83 -16.86 6.93
C VAL A 52 -18.28 -15.93 8.06
N ARG A 53 -18.69 -14.70 7.74
CA ARG A 53 -19.27 -13.78 8.74
C ARG A 53 -20.57 -14.32 9.34
N SER A 54 -21.46 -14.89 8.53
CA SER A 54 -22.75 -15.40 8.99
C SER A 54 -22.64 -16.58 9.95
N ILE A 55 -21.58 -17.40 9.85
CA ILE A 55 -21.32 -18.50 10.79
C ILE A 55 -20.52 -18.07 12.04
N GLY A 56 -20.26 -16.77 12.19
CA GLY A 56 -19.58 -16.21 13.37
C GLY A 56 -18.06 -16.46 13.41
N TRP A 57 -17.46 -16.85 12.29
CA TRP A 57 -16.02 -17.08 12.22
C TRP A 57 -15.27 -15.76 12.02
N HIS A 58 -14.99 -15.10 13.14
CA HIS A 58 -14.29 -13.82 13.19
C HIS A 58 -12.87 -14.01 13.74
N ALA A 59 -11.96 -14.53 12.93
CA ALA A 59 -10.54 -14.47 13.26
C ALA A 59 -10.02 -13.09 12.83
N ASN A 60 -9.82 -12.17 13.78
CA ASN A 60 -9.13 -10.90 13.53
C ASN A 60 -7.70 -11.01 14.08
N ASN A 61 -6.76 -11.26 13.18
CA ASN A 61 -5.35 -11.43 13.51
C ASN A 61 -4.69 -10.08 13.77
N VAL A 62 -5.21 -9.00 13.17
CA VAL A 62 -4.70 -7.62 13.33
C VAL A 62 -4.79 -7.21 14.80
N ASP A 63 -5.97 -7.35 15.41
CA ASP A 63 -6.19 -7.00 16.81
C ASP A 63 -5.28 -7.79 17.74
N GLY A 64 -5.17 -9.11 17.53
CA GLY A 64 -4.30 -9.97 18.34
C GLY A 64 -2.83 -9.54 18.24
N PHE A 65 -2.37 -9.24 17.02
CA PHE A 65 -0.99 -8.89 16.77
C PHE A 65 -0.62 -7.49 17.31
N ILE A 66 -1.50 -6.49 17.10
CA ILE A 66 -1.28 -5.11 17.57
C ILE A 66 -1.44 -5.01 19.10
N ALA A 67 -2.44 -5.67 19.67
CA ALA A 67 -2.70 -5.64 21.12
C ALA A 67 -1.69 -6.45 21.95
N ALA A 68 -0.75 -7.17 21.31
CA ALA A 68 0.34 -7.79 22.05
C ALA A 68 1.16 -6.71 22.80
N PRO A 69 1.58 -6.99 24.05
CA PRO A 69 2.32 -6.02 24.84
C PRO A 69 3.67 -5.69 24.23
N ALA A 70 4.21 -4.51 24.57
CA ALA A 70 5.49 -4.03 24.06
C ALA A 70 6.67 -4.95 24.37
N SER A 71 6.57 -5.83 25.38
CA SER A 71 7.59 -6.85 25.68
C SER A 71 7.67 -7.96 24.63
N VAL A 72 6.64 -8.13 23.79
CA VAL A 72 6.59 -9.13 22.72
C VAL A 72 7.12 -8.53 21.43
N TYR A 73 8.23 -9.07 20.93
CA TYR A 73 8.73 -8.69 19.62
C TYR A 73 8.02 -9.45 18.51
N ARG A 74 7.56 -8.72 17.51
CA ARG A 74 6.64 -9.19 16.49
C ARG A 74 7.26 -9.03 15.11
N VAL A 75 7.23 -10.09 14.35
CA VAL A 75 7.62 -10.12 12.95
C VAL A 75 6.41 -10.57 12.14
N VAL A 76 6.03 -9.80 11.14
CA VAL A 76 5.13 -10.24 10.08
C VAL A 76 5.96 -10.54 8.85
N THR A 77 5.71 -11.67 8.21
CA THR A 77 6.26 -11.95 6.89
C THR A 77 5.14 -11.91 5.87
N CYS A 78 5.46 -11.47 4.65
CA CYS A 78 4.46 -11.37 3.59
C CYS A 78 5.15 -11.52 2.25
N ASP A 79 4.66 -12.46 1.44
CA ASP A 79 4.96 -12.50 0.02
C ASP A 79 3.81 -11.82 -0.74
N PRO A 80 4.06 -10.78 -1.56
CA PRO A 80 3.01 -10.18 -2.37
C PRO A 80 2.49 -11.12 -3.49
N ASN A 81 3.26 -12.13 -3.87
CA ASN A 81 2.90 -13.14 -4.87
C ASN A 81 2.38 -14.44 -4.24
N ASP A 82 1.99 -14.39 -2.97
CA ASP A 82 1.37 -15.53 -2.27
C ASP A 82 0.05 -15.93 -2.95
N GLU A 83 -0.03 -17.19 -3.37
CA GLU A 83 -1.16 -17.75 -4.11
C GLU A 83 -2.37 -18.10 -3.22
N ILE A 84 -2.18 -18.17 -1.90
CA ILE A 84 -3.20 -18.55 -0.92
C ILE A 84 -3.70 -17.33 -0.14
N ILE A 85 -2.78 -16.50 0.35
CA ILE A 85 -3.12 -15.29 1.09
C ILE A 85 -2.91 -14.09 0.18
N SER A 86 -3.99 -13.68 -0.49
CA SER A 86 -4.00 -12.45 -1.28
C SER A 86 -3.37 -11.29 -0.51
N HIS A 87 -2.54 -10.52 -1.20
CA HIS A 87 -1.88 -9.34 -0.64
C HIS A 87 -2.85 -8.44 0.15
N LEU A 88 -4.03 -8.15 -0.40
CA LEU A 88 -5.05 -7.28 0.21
C LEU A 88 -5.70 -7.87 1.48
N ALA A 89 -5.66 -9.20 1.62
CA ALA A 89 -6.11 -9.92 2.79
C ALA A 89 -4.98 -10.26 3.78
N SER A 90 -3.72 -9.91 3.47
CA SER A 90 -2.58 -10.23 4.31
C SER A 90 -2.57 -9.46 5.62
N LEU A 91 -1.98 -10.05 6.67
CA LEU A 91 -1.81 -9.40 7.96
C LEU A 91 -1.01 -8.09 7.83
N LYS A 92 -0.05 -8.02 6.90
CA LYS A 92 0.71 -6.80 6.58
C LYS A 92 -0.21 -5.63 6.24
N VAL A 93 -1.18 -5.86 5.35
CA VAL A 93 -2.14 -4.83 4.92
C VAL A 93 -3.08 -4.47 6.07
N GLY A 94 -3.57 -5.47 6.80
CA GLY A 94 -4.43 -5.23 7.97
C GLY A 94 -3.78 -4.36 9.05
N ILE A 95 -2.51 -4.66 9.41
CA ILE A 95 -1.75 -3.85 10.37
C ILE A 95 -1.56 -2.42 9.85
N ALA A 96 -1.21 -2.27 8.57
CA ALA A 96 -1.05 -0.97 7.94
C ALA A 96 -2.32 -0.14 8.02
N ARG A 97 -3.45 -0.73 7.63
CA ARG A 97 -4.77 -0.08 7.66
C ARG A 97 -5.15 0.37 9.06
N GLU A 98 -4.94 -0.47 10.07
CA GLU A 98 -5.29 -0.16 11.46
C GLU A 98 -4.39 0.95 12.03
N LEU A 99 -3.07 0.80 11.93
CA LEU A 99 -2.13 1.78 12.51
C LEU A 99 -2.21 3.14 11.82
N VAL A 100 -2.37 3.18 10.49
CA VAL A 100 -2.60 4.42 9.73
C VAL A 100 -3.98 4.98 10.03
N GLY A 101 -5.03 4.14 10.12
CA GLY A 101 -6.37 4.54 10.50
C GLY A 101 -6.42 5.26 11.85
N VAL A 102 -5.77 4.70 12.87
CA VAL A 102 -5.66 5.33 14.21
C VAL A 102 -4.83 6.63 14.16
N ALA A 103 -3.81 6.71 13.31
CA ALA A 103 -3.02 7.93 13.14
C ALA A 103 -3.79 9.05 12.40
N THR A 104 -4.75 8.70 11.55
CA THR A 104 -5.44 9.63 10.62
C THR A 104 -6.79 10.13 11.13
N LYS A 105 -7.55 9.32 11.88
CA LYS A 105 -8.88 9.72 12.40
C LYS A 105 -8.82 10.55 13.68
N GLY A 106 -7.62 10.67 14.26
CA GLY A 106 -7.48 10.97 15.67
C GLY A 106 -8.15 9.91 16.54
N ILE A 107 -7.86 9.93 17.84
CA ILE A 107 -8.49 9.05 18.80
C ILE A 107 -9.95 9.52 18.95
N SER A 108 -10.84 9.06 18.07
CA SER A 108 -12.27 9.24 18.28
C SER A 108 -12.67 8.32 19.44
N ASN A 109 -13.19 8.90 20.51
CA ASN A 109 -13.71 8.24 21.73
C ASN A 109 -14.90 7.28 21.47
N GLN A 110 -14.79 6.35 20.53
CA GLN A 110 -15.82 5.35 20.25
C GLN A 110 -15.63 4.13 21.17
N THR A 111 -16.11 4.33 22.40
CA THR A 111 -16.86 3.40 23.26
C THR A 111 -16.74 1.90 22.98
N GLY A 112 -15.66 1.31 23.49
CA GLY A 112 -15.53 -0.11 23.84
C GLY A 112 -14.31 -0.26 24.75
N GLU A 113 -14.32 -1.20 25.71
CA GLU A 113 -13.18 -1.42 26.63
C GLU A 113 -11.86 -1.68 25.87
N ASP A 114 -11.94 -2.27 24.68
CA ASP A 114 -10.80 -2.49 23.79
C ASP A 114 -10.32 -1.21 23.09
N GLY A 115 -11.25 -0.33 22.70
CA GLY A 115 -10.93 1.01 22.16
C GLY A 115 -10.26 1.89 23.20
N ALA A 116 -10.74 1.84 24.46
CA ALA A 116 -10.17 2.60 25.57
C ALA A 116 -8.72 2.20 25.90
N ARG A 117 -8.34 0.92 25.72
CA ARG A 117 -6.95 0.46 25.90
C ARG A 117 -6.01 0.90 24.78
N VAL A 118 -6.51 0.96 23.54
CA VAL A 118 -5.76 1.57 22.42
C VAL A 118 -5.61 3.08 22.66
N CYS A 119 -6.62 3.74 23.24
CA CYS A 119 -6.58 5.16 23.66
C CYS A 119 -5.55 5.42 24.78
N GLU A 120 -5.54 4.62 25.85
CA GLU A 120 -4.60 4.77 26.98
C GLU A 120 -3.13 4.66 26.54
N LEU A 121 -2.83 3.81 25.56
CA LEU A 121 -1.49 3.70 24.98
C LEU A 121 -1.13 4.85 24.02
N THR A 122 -2.09 5.67 23.62
CA THR A 122 -1.93 6.67 22.55
C THR A 122 -2.01 8.13 23.00
N GLU A 123 -2.56 8.43 24.19
CA GLU A 123 -2.63 9.81 24.73
C GLU A 123 -1.28 10.40 25.18
N GLU A 124 -0.26 9.58 25.45
CA GLU A 124 1.01 10.06 25.99
C GLU A 124 1.99 10.63 24.92
N TYR A 125 1.73 10.47 23.61
CA TYR A 125 2.80 10.64 22.60
C TYR A 125 2.45 11.23 21.22
N LEU A 126 1.36 11.99 21.01
CA LEU A 126 1.00 12.49 19.66
C LEU A 126 1.24 14.01 19.44
N PRO A 127 1.91 14.43 18.33
CA PRO A 127 1.88 15.81 17.82
C PRO A 127 0.57 16.12 17.05
N PRO A 128 0.30 17.40 16.67
CA PRO A 128 -1.00 17.83 16.15
C PRO A 128 -1.40 17.16 14.82
N MET A 129 -2.67 16.77 14.74
CA MET A 129 -3.26 15.80 13.79
C MET A 129 -3.68 16.34 12.40
N SER A 130 -3.29 17.53 11.99
CA SER A 130 -3.91 18.20 10.82
C SER A 130 -3.46 17.70 9.43
N SER A 131 -2.52 16.76 9.31
CA SER A 131 -1.89 16.43 8.01
C SER A 131 -2.37 15.13 7.34
N ILE A 132 -3.15 14.27 8.01
CA ILE A 132 -3.42 12.90 7.50
C ILE A 132 -4.92 12.56 7.34
N GLU A 133 -5.84 13.47 7.65
CA GLU A 133 -7.29 13.23 7.50
C GLU A 133 -7.69 12.81 6.07
N TRP A 134 -6.93 13.25 5.07
CA TRP A 134 -7.20 13.01 3.66
C TRP A 134 -7.14 11.52 3.25
N ILE A 135 -6.44 10.65 3.98
CA ILE A 135 -6.43 9.20 3.67
C ILE A 135 -7.79 8.56 3.96
N ASN A 136 -8.59 9.20 4.80
CA ASN A 136 -9.98 8.84 5.01
C ASN A 136 -10.95 9.56 4.08
N ASP A 137 -10.45 10.48 3.25
CA ASP A 137 -11.21 11.16 2.22
C ASP A 137 -11.05 10.43 0.88
N ASP A 138 -12.07 9.63 0.53
CA ASP A 138 -12.10 8.92 -0.76
C ASP A 138 -11.96 9.90 -1.93
N ILE A 139 -12.40 11.16 -1.79
CA ILE A 139 -12.27 12.21 -2.82
C ILE A 139 -10.79 12.57 -3.02
N GLY A 140 -9.99 12.64 -1.95
CA GLY A 140 -8.56 12.91 -2.04
C GLY A 140 -7.81 11.79 -2.76
N ILE A 141 -8.12 10.54 -2.42
CA ILE A 141 -7.54 9.35 -3.07
C ILE A 141 -7.94 9.29 -4.55
N GLU A 142 -9.21 9.56 -4.87
CA GLU A 142 -9.71 9.62 -6.24
C GLU A 142 -9.02 10.72 -7.06
N LYS A 143 -8.85 11.93 -6.51
CA LYS A 143 -8.11 13.02 -7.16
C LYS A 143 -6.67 12.61 -7.47
N PHE A 144 -6.00 11.93 -6.55
CA PHE A 144 -4.66 11.41 -6.76
C PHE A 144 -4.63 10.36 -7.88
N ALA A 145 -5.54 9.39 -7.84
CA ALA A 145 -5.66 8.37 -8.89
C ALA A 145 -5.89 9.00 -10.27
N HIS A 146 -6.82 9.95 -10.35
CA HIS A 146 -7.13 10.70 -11.57
C HIS A 146 -5.93 11.49 -12.08
N ALA A 147 -5.18 12.15 -11.18
CA ALA A 147 -3.97 12.87 -11.57
C ALA A 147 -2.91 11.94 -12.18
N CYS A 148 -2.66 10.79 -11.55
CA CYS A 148 -1.76 9.76 -12.08
C CYS A 148 -2.22 9.25 -13.45
N ILE A 149 -3.51 8.97 -13.60
CA ILE A 149 -4.10 8.49 -14.86
C ILE A 149 -4.00 9.53 -15.98
N ARG A 150 -4.27 10.81 -15.69
CA ARG A 150 -4.11 11.86 -16.70
C ARG A 150 -2.68 11.93 -17.23
N PHE A 151 -1.69 11.71 -16.38
CA PHE A 151 -0.29 11.61 -16.79
C PHE A 151 -0.05 10.40 -17.72
N VAL A 152 -0.62 9.24 -17.40
CA VAL A 152 -0.54 8.04 -18.24
C VAL A 152 -1.21 8.26 -19.60
N ASP A 153 -2.44 8.79 -19.61
CA ASP A 153 -3.21 9.01 -20.83
C ASP A 153 -2.57 10.06 -21.73
N SER A 154 -1.86 11.05 -21.17
CA SER A 154 -1.16 12.08 -21.96
C SER A 154 -0.13 11.52 -22.94
N GLN A 155 0.37 10.30 -22.70
CA GLN A 155 1.30 9.61 -23.60
C GLN A 155 0.65 9.14 -24.90
N LYS A 156 -0.68 8.99 -24.91
CA LYS A 156 -1.46 8.46 -26.03
C LYS A 156 -2.13 9.57 -26.85
N ASP A 157 -2.12 10.81 -26.37
CA ASP A 157 -2.84 11.93 -26.97
C ASP A 157 -1.98 12.64 -28.02
N GLU A 158 -2.39 12.57 -29.28
CA GLU A 158 -1.72 13.21 -30.43
C GLU A 158 -1.65 14.74 -30.30
N VAL A 159 -2.68 15.39 -29.75
CA VAL A 159 -2.70 16.86 -29.56
C VAL A 159 -1.67 17.27 -28.51
N THR A 160 -1.57 16.47 -27.45
CA THR A 160 -0.58 16.66 -26.40
C THR A 160 0.84 16.39 -26.94
N ASN A 161 1.01 15.39 -27.83
CA ASN A 161 2.28 15.09 -28.50
C ASN A 161 2.78 16.24 -29.39
N GLU A 162 1.90 16.86 -30.17
CA GLU A 162 2.24 18.04 -31.00
C GLU A 162 2.68 19.23 -30.13
N THR A 163 2.01 19.43 -29.00
CA THR A 163 2.27 20.56 -28.09
C THR A 163 3.61 20.44 -27.36
N LEU A 164 3.97 19.22 -26.93
CA LEU A 164 5.14 18.97 -26.07
C LEU A 164 6.41 18.67 -26.87
N GLY A 165 6.25 18.14 -28.09
CA GLY A 165 7.36 17.68 -28.92
C GLY A 165 7.99 16.35 -28.44
N PRO A 166 8.78 15.70 -29.29
CA PRO A 166 9.20 14.31 -29.06
C PRO A 166 10.08 14.08 -27.83
N ARG A 167 10.94 15.05 -27.49
CA ARG A 167 11.86 14.94 -26.36
C ARG A 167 11.13 14.99 -25.02
N LEU A 168 10.25 15.96 -24.84
CA LEU A 168 9.49 16.10 -23.59
C LEU A 168 8.51 14.94 -23.42
N MET A 169 7.95 14.43 -24.53
CA MET A 169 7.11 13.22 -24.48
C MET A 169 7.89 12.00 -23.97
N PHE A 170 9.14 11.82 -24.41
CA PHE A 170 10.01 10.77 -23.87
C PHE A 170 10.26 10.95 -22.37
N GLU A 171 10.52 12.18 -21.91
CA GLU A 171 10.74 12.47 -20.48
C GLU A 171 9.46 12.21 -19.64
N ILE A 172 8.26 12.55 -20.16
CA ILE A 172 6.97 12.17 -19.55
C ILE A 172 6.82 10.65 -19.46
N GLN A 173 7.23 9.92 -20.49
CA GLN A 173 7.19 8.45 -20.47
C GLN A 173 8.05 7.88 -19.36
N GLU A 174 9.23 8.44 -19.13
CA GLU A 174 10.09 8.03 -18.02
C GLU A 174 9.53 8.41 -16.66
N VAL A 175 8.94 9.61 -16.51
CA VAL A 175 8.27 10.04 -15.27
C VAL A 175 7.11 9.10 -14.91
N VAL A 176 6.27 8.77 -15.89
CA VAL A 176 5.15 7.83 -15.66
C VAL A 176 5.68 6.46 -15.24
N LYS A 177 6.74 5.94 -15.88
CA LYS A 177 7.35 4.67 -15.45
C LYS A 177 7.82 4.77 -14.00
N VAL A 178 8.56 5.82 -13.63
CA VAL A 178 9.04 6.03 -12.26
C VAL A 178 7.88 6.07 -11.27
N LEU A 179 6.81 6.79 -11.59
CA LEU A 179 5.59 6.84 -10.78
C LEU A 179 4.97 5.44 -10.66
N TRP A 180 4.80 4.73 -11.79
CA TRP A 180 4.19 3.40 -11.85
C TRP A 180 4.97 2.37 -11.04
N PHE A 181 6.30 2.45 -11.04
CA PHE A 181 7.22 1.58 -10.30
C PHE A 181 7.62 2.12 -8.92
N THR A 182 6.94 3.17 -8.44
CA THR A 182 7.09 3.58 -7.03
C THR A 182 6.46 2.47 -6.18
N ASP A 183 7.28 1.78 -5.40
CA ASP A 183 6.88 0.68 -4.53
C ASP A 183 7.18 1.07 -3.08
N GLY A 184 6.16 0.95 -2.22
CA GLY A 184 6.41 0.77 -0.80
C GLY A 184 7.02 -0.61 -0.54
N LYS A 185 7.30 -1.03 0.70
CA LYS A 185 7.42 -2.46 1.10
C LYS A 185 6.07 -3.21 0.96
N CYS A 186 5.22 -2.71 0.08
CA CYS A 186 3.89 -3.15 -0.25
C CYS A 186 3.96 -4.39 -1.14
N GLY A 187 5.06 -4.59 -1.89
CA GLY A 187 5.22 -5.75 -2.75
C GLY A 187 4.34 -5.71 -4.00
N LEU A 188 3.61 -4.60 -4.20
CA LEU A 188 2.97 -4.24 -5.45
C LEU A 188 3.36 -2.80 -5.77
N PRO A 189 3.91 -2.53 -6.97
CA PRO A 189 4.19 -1.17 -7.39
C PRO A 189 2.87 -0.40 -7.54
N MET A 190 2.88 0.92 -7.36
CA MET A 190 1.69 1.77 -7.42
C MET A 190 0.87 1.55 -8.71
N GLY A 191 1.55 1.17 -9.79
CA GLY A 191 0.93 0.83 -11.06
C GLY A 191 -0.13 -0.26 -10.99
N VAL A 192 -0.06 -1.22 -10.06
CA VAL A 192 -1.07 -2.28 -9.94
C VAL A 192 -2.42 -1.71 -9.50
N PRO A 193 -2.57 -1.07 -8.32
CA PRO A 193 -3.85 -0.47 -7.92
C PRO A 193 -4.31 0.62 -8.89
N LEU A 194 -3.39 1.38 -9.50
CA LEU A 194 -3.74 2.38 -10.52
C LEU A 194 -4.28 1.76 -11.81
N THR A 195 -3.74 0.62 -12.27
CA THR A 195 -4.23 -0.10 -13.44
C THR A 195 -5.66 -0.58 -13.22
N GLU A 196 -5.92 -1.18 -12.05
CA GLU A 196 -7.25 -1.65 -11.69
C GLU A 196 -8.25 -0.49 -11.69
N TYR A 197 -7.90 0.62 -11.03
CA TYR A 197 -8.73 1.82 -11.02
C TYR A 197 -8.99 2.36 -12.43
N TYR A 198 -7.94 2.48 -13.26
CA TYR A 198 -8.01 2.98 -14.63
C TYR A 198 -8.95 2.15 -15.52
N ASN A 199 -8.85 0.82 -15.46
CA ASN A 199 -9.67 -0.06 -16.28
C ASN A 199 -11.17 0.12 -16.00
N THR A 200 -11.57 0.31 -14.74
CA THR A 200 -12.98 0.61 -14.40
C THR A 200 -13.41 1.96 -14.90
N LEU A 201 -12.55 2.98 -14.77
CA LEU A 201 -12.89 4.30 -15.30
C LEU A 201 -13.19 4.21 -16.81
N LYS A 202 -12.39 3.45 -17.55
CA LYS A 202 -12.62 3.20 -18.99
C LYS A 202 -13.88 2.37 -19.25
N GLU A 203 -14.17 1.35 -18.46
CA GLU A 203 -15.43 0.60 -18.55
C GLU A 203 -16.65 1.52 -18.36
N LEU A 204 -16.61 2.40 -17.36
CA LEU A 204 -17.68 3.38 -17.10
C LEU A 204 -17.82 4.41 -18.22
N GLU A 205 -16.70 4.95 -18.71
CA GLU A 205 -16.70 5.87 -19.87
C GLU A 205 -17.33 5.21 -21.10
N MET A 206 -16.99 3.95 -21.39
CA MET A 206 -17.56 3.21 -22.51
C MET A 206 -19.06 2.99 -22.34
N LEU A 207 -19.53 2.65 -21.14
CA LEU A 207 -20.96 2.46 -20.86
C LEU A 207 -21.75 3.76 -21.04
N VAL A 208 -21.20 4.90 -20.61
CA VAL A 208 -21.82 6.22 -20.81
C VAL A 208 -21.84 6.64 -22.28
N ALA A 209 -20.83 6.22 -23.06
CA ALA A 209 -20.70 6.59 -24.47
C ALA A 209 -21.59 5.75 -25.43
N GLN A 210 -22.19 4.65 -24.98
CA GLN A 210 -23.02 3.81 -25.85
C GLN A 210 -24.33 4.54 -26.22
N PRO A 211 -24.62 4.74 -27.52
CA PRO A 211 -25.89 5.32 -27.94
C PRO A 211 -27.04 4.36 -27.61
N THR A 212 -28.01 4.82 -26.84
CA THR A 212 -29.24 4.04 -26.57
C THR A 212 -29.94 3.74 -27.90
N GLU A 213 -30.06 2.46 -28.26
CA GLU A 213 -30.88 2.01 -29.38
C GLU A 213 -32.34 2.38 -29.09
N GLY A 214 -32.80 3.50 -29.68
CA GLY A 214 -34.16 3.99 -29.52
C GLY A 214 -34.30 5.39 -28.90
N GLY A 215 -33.63 6.40 -29.48
CA GLY A 215 -34.24 7.71 -29.71
C GLY A 215 -34.81 8.54 -28.54
N SER A 216 -34.47 8.28 -27.28
CA SER A 216 -34.70 9.24 -26.18
C SER A 216 -33.41 9.46 -25.38
N PRO A 217 -32.79 10.65 -25.47
CA PRO A 217 -31.52 10.95 -24.81
C PRO A 217 -31.76 11.26 -23.33
N GLN A 218 -32.01 10.23 -22.53
CA GLN A 218 -32.10 10.35 -21.06
C GLN A 218 -32.15 8.97 -20.39
N THR A 219 -31.20 8.08 -20.68
CA THR A 219 -30.71 7.22 -19.59
C THR A 219 -30.05 8.18 -18.61
N SER A 220 -30.74 8.53 -17.51
CA SER A 220 -30.13 9.35 -16.47
C SER A 220 -28.85 8.66 -16.02
N LEU A 221 -27.83 9.43 -15.64
CA LEU A 221 -26.57 8.91 -15.09
C LEU A 221 -26.83 7.84 -14.00
N ASP A 222 -27.95 7.96 -13.29
CA ASP A 222 -28.43 7.02 -12.27
C ASP A 222 -28.76 5.62 -12.80
N SER A 223 -29.10 5.47 -14.08
CA SER A 223 -29.37 4.16 -14.71
C SER A 223 -28.09 3.40 -15.12
N VAL A 224 -27.00 4.14 -15.34
CA VAL A 224 -25.66 3.61 -15.70
C VAL A 224 -24.84 3.30 -14.44
N LEU A 225 -25.03 4.10 -13.38
CA LEU A 225 -24.48 3.87 -12.04
C LEU A 225 -25.27 2.79 -11.29
N GLN A 226 -25.36 1.59 -11.88
CA GLN A 226 -25.86 0.42 -11.17
C GLN A 226 -25.08 0.24 -9.85
N PRO A 227 -25.72 -0.20 -8.76
CA PRO A 227 -25.07 -0.37 -7.46
C PRO A 227 -23.78 -1.20 -7.52
N GLU A 228 -23.73 -2.20 -8.40
CA GLU A 228 -22.55 -3.04 -8.65
C GLU A 228 -21.34 -2.25 -9.17
N HIS A 229 -21.54 -1.25 -10.01
CA HIS A 229 -20.46 -0.39 -10.50
C HIS A 229 -19.91 0.52 -9.40
N LEU A 230 -20.79 1.02 -8.53
CA LEU A 230 -20.41 1.82 -7.38
C LEU A 230 -19.63 0.98 -6.35
N GLU A 231 -20.09 -0.24 -6.06
CA GLU A 231 -19.39 -1.20 -5.19
C GLU A 231 -18.01 -1.56 -5.77
N ASN A 232 -17.90 -1.77 -7.09
CA ASN A 232 -16.63 -2.06 -7.75
C ASN A 232 -15.65 -0.87 -7.70
N ASN A 233 -16.14 0.36 -7.88
CA ASN A 233 -15.30 1.55 -7.77
C ASN A 233 -14.79 1.74 -6.33
N GLN A 234 -15.66 1.57 -5.34
CA GLN A 234 -15.29 1.61 -3.91
C GLN A 234 -14.23 0.56 -3.57
N ALA A 235 -14.39 -0.68 -4.02
CA ALA A 235 -13.41 -1.73 -3.80
C ALA A 235 -12.02 -1.36 -4.32
N ARG A 236 -11.93 -0.69 -5.49
CA ARG A 236 -10.65 -0.27 -6.09
C ARG A 236 -10.04 0.94 -5.40
N ILE A 237 -10.86 1.90 -4.95
CA ILE A 237 -10.41 2.98 -4.05
C ILE A 237 -9.83 2.38 -2.77
N HIS A 238 -10.46 1.33 -2.21
CA HIS A 238 -9.92 0.62 -1.06
C HIS A 238 -8.57 -0.07 -1.35
N THR A 239 -8.39 -0.68 -2.52
CA THR A 239 -7.07 -1.21 -2.94
C THR A 239 -5.99 -0.13 -2.95
N LEU A 240 -6.28 1.04 -3.55
CA LEU A 240 -5.34 2.16 -3.57
C LEU A 240 -5.06 2.69 -2.16
N LYS A 241 -6.08 2.77 -1.32
CA LYS A 241 -5.96 3.14 0.09
C LYS A 241 -5.09 2.16 0.89
N ASP A 242 -5.22 0.86 0.63
CA ASP A 242 -4.41 -0.17 1.28
C ASP A 242 -2.94 -0.09 0.87
N TRP A 243 -2.69 0.20 -0.41
CA TRP A 243 -1.34 0.50 -0.90
C TRP A 243 -0.74 1.72 -0.20
N ILE A 244 -1.51 2.82 -0.10
CA ILE A 244 -1.10 4.03 0.63
C ILE A 244 -0.78 3.70 2.09
N CYS A 245 -1.66 2.98 2.78
CA CYS A 245 -1.45 2.60 4.18
C CYS A 245 -0.14 1.80 4.34
N CYS A 246 0.12 0.85 3.43
CA CYS A 246 1.32 0.05 3.47
C CYS A 246 2.58 0.87 3.19
N LEU A 247 2.53 1.83 2.26
CA LEU A 247 3.64 2.74 1.98
C LEU A 247 3.97 3.58 3.21
N LEU A 248 2.95 4.11 3.88
CA LEU A 248 3.12 4.95 5.07
C LEU A 248 3.65 4.18 6.28
N LEU A 249 3.18 2.96 6.49
CA LEU A 249 3.65 2.15 7.62
C LEU A 249 5.00 1.52 7.35
N TRP A 250 5.17 0.87 6.21
CA TRP A 250 6.34 0.03 5.97
C TRP A 250 7.47 0.75 5.22
N GLY A 251 7.20 1.94 4.68
CA GLY A 251 8.14 2.75 3.89
C GLY A 251 8.39 2.19 2.49
N PRO A 252 9.26 2.81 1.66
CA PRO A 252 9.70 2.26 0.38
C PRO A 252 10.53 0.98 0.50
N THR A 253 10.45 0.08 -0.49
CA THR A 253 11.33 -1.11 -0.56
C THR A 253 12.75 -0.65 -0.87
N ILE A 254 13.66 -0.78 0.10
CA ILE A 254 15.09 -0.71 -0.19
C ILE A 254 15.50 -2.10 -0.69
N ASN A 255 15.42 -2.31 -2.00
CA ASN A 255 15.85 -3.57 -2.58
C ASN A 255 17.40 -3.58 -2.61
N THR A 256 18.02 -3.96 -1.49
CA THR A 256 19.48 -3.95 -1.33
C THR A 256 20.19 -5.04 -2.13
N SER A 257 19.49 -6.03 -2.69
CA SER A 257 20.14 -7.26 -3.15
C SER A 257 20.27 -7.49 -4.66
N LYS A 258 19.83 -6.56 -5.54
CA LYS A 258 19.94 -6.81 -6.99
C LYS A 258 20.44 -5.66 -7.87
N ALA A 259 20.87 -4.52 -7.32
CA ALA A 259 21.41 -3.40 -8.11
C ALA A 259 22.80 -3.67 -8.75
N THR A 260 23.34 -4.89 -8.71
CA THR A 260 24.66 -5.28 -9.25
C THR A 260 24.60 -6.11 -10.55
N SER A 261 23.46 -6.18 -11.23
CA SER A 261 23.40 -6.83 -12.56
C SER A 261 23.99 -5.90 -13.64
N ALA A 262 25.06 -6.37 -14.30
CA ALA A 262 25.82 -5.66 -15.35
C ALA A 262 25.02 -5.37 -16.64
N ASN A 263 23.73 -5.71 -16.70
CA ASN A 263 22.87 -5.58 -17.87
C ASN A 263 21.70 -4.59 -17.68
N MET A 264 21.66 -3.83 -16.58
CA MET A 264 20.55 -2.90 -16.33
C MET A 264 20.61 -1.67 -17.23
N ARG A 265 19.50 -1.37 -17.90
CA ARG A 265 19.29 -0.06 -18.53
C ARG A 265 18.67 0.89 -17.50
N PRO A 266 19.28 2.06 -17.26
CA PRO A 266 18.66 3.07 -16.42
C PRO A 266 17.43 3.67 -17.13
N LEU A 267 16.35 3.85 -16.38
CA LEU A 267 15.13 4.59 -16.78
C LEU A 267 15.46 6.09 -16.89
N HIS A 268 16.20 6.62 -15.92
CA HIS A 268 16.50 8.04 -15.90
C HIS A 268 17.89 8.31 -15.32
N ILE A 269 18.67 9.13 -16.02
CA ILE A 269 19.97 9.63 -15.57
C ILE A 269 19.83 11.15 -15.48
N THR A 270 19.65 11.68 -14.27
CA THR A 270 19.95 13.08 -14.02
C THR A 270 21.45 13.23 -13.74
N LYS A 271 21.98 14.45 -13.74
CA LYS A 271 23.39 14.70 -13.34
C LYS A 271 23.72 14.21 -11.92
N ALA A 272 22.72 13.84 -11.11
CA ALA A 272 22.88 13.47 -9.71
C ALA A 272 22.34 12.08 -9.33
N SER A 273 21.58 11.38 -10.18
CA SER A 273 20.99 10.07 -9.84
C SER A 273 20.59 9.25 -11.05
N THR A 274 20.84 7.94 -10.95
CA THR A 274 20.48 6.90 -11.92
C THR A 274 19.34 6.07 -11.34
N VAL A 275 18.20 5.99 -12.05
CA VAL A 275 17.06 5.15 -11.68
C VAL A 275 17.01 3.92 -12.58
N TYR A 276 16.79 2.73 -12.00
CA TYR A 276 16.82 1.45 -12.71
C TYR A 276 15.42 0.92 -13.03
N GLY A 277 15.35 0.11 -14.10
CA GLY A 277 14.19 -0.40 -14.85
C GLY A 277 12.94 -0.96 -14.12
N PRO A 278 11.98 -1.48 -14.92
CA PRO A 278 10.65 -1.93 -14.47
C PRO A 278 10.65 -3.07 -13.43
N ASP A 279 11.78 -3.74 -13.26
CA ASP A 279 11.97 -4.80 -12.25
C ASP A 279 12.50 -4.26 -10.91
N HIS A 280 12.68 -2.94 -10.80
CA HIS A 280 13.25 -2.30 -9.62
C HIS A 280 12.34 -1.20 -9.06
N PRO A 281 11.94 -1.31 -7.78
CA PRO A 281 11.15 -0.28 -7.14
C PRO A 281 11.95 1.02 -6.97
N VAL A 282 11.31 2.16 -7.23
CA VAL A 282 11.92 3.49 -7.03
C VAL A 282 11.54 4.02 -5.64
N PRO A 283 12.52 4.43 -4.79
CA PRO A 283 12.22 5.02 -3.49
C PRO A 283 11.38 6.29 -3.63
N LEU A 284 10.43 6.49 -2.71
CA LEU A 284 9.50 7.61 -2.73
C LEU A 284 10.20 8.97 -2.76
N GLU A 285 11.29 9.14 -2.00
CA GLU A 285 12.09 10.37 -1.96
C GLU A 285 12.76 10.65 -3.32
N THR A 286 13.22 9.59 -3.99
CA THR A 286 13.78 9.66 -5.34
C THR A 286 12.68 10.03 -6.34
N THR A 287 11.50 9.40 -6.28
CA THR A 287 10.34 9.76 -7.10
C THR A 287 9.98 11.24 -6.94
N LEU A 288 9.89 11.74 -5.71
CA LEU A 288 9.60 13.14 -5.42
C LEU A 288 10.66 14.10 -5.98
N SER A 289 11.95 13.78 -5.80
CA SER A 289 13.06 14.58 -6.32
C SER A 289 12.98 14.69 -7.85
N LEU A 290 12.70 13.59 -8.53
CA LEU A 290 12.54 13.55 -9.97
C LEU A 290 11.33 14.37 -10.44
N LEU A 291 10.16 14.20 -9.82
CA LEU A 291 8.95 14.96 -10.17
C LEU A 291 9.13 16.47 -9.97
N ARG A 292 9.79 16.90 -8.89
CA ARG A 292 10.10 18.32 -8.63
C ARG A 292 11.07 18.89 -9.66
N THR A 293 12.08 18.12 -10.05
CA THR A 293 13.04 18.50 -11.10
C THR A 293 12.30 18.64 -12.42
N PHE A 294 11.51 17.64 -12.79
CA PHE A 294 10.69 17.63 -14.00
C PHE A 294 9.73 18.83 -14.06
N ARG A 295 9.04 19.13 -12.94
CA ARG A 295 8.20 20.33 -12.81
C ARG A 295 8.98 21.62 -13.12
N THR A 296 10.17 21.75 -12.54
CA THR A 296 10.98 22.98 -12.65
C THR A 296 11.54 23.16 -14.06
N GLU A 297 12.00 22.08 -14.70
CA GLU A 297 12.60 22.12 -16.03
C GLU A 297 11.58 22.33 -17.15
N HIS A 298 10.33 21.88 -16.97
CA HIS A 298 9.33 21.83 -18.04
C HIS A 298 8.05 22.62 -17.78
N GLY A 299 7.98 23.41 -16.71
CA GLY A 299 6.72 24.00 -16.22
C GLY A 299 5.86 24.70 -17.28
N LEU A 300 6.44 25.58 -18.10
CA LEU A 300 5.71 26.28 -19.17
C LEU A 300 5.09 25.33 -20.21
N ASN A 301 5.78 24.23 -20.54
CA ASN A 301 5.27 23.26 -21.51
C ASN A 301 4.16 22.41 -20.89
N LEU A 302 4.30 22.05 -19.61
CA LEU A 302 3.29 21.31 -18.84
C LEU A 302 2.01 22.13 -18.64
N GLU A 303 2.11 23.43 -18.42
CA GLU A 303 0.95 24.34 -18.37
C GLU A 303 0.19 24.36 -19.71
N ARG A 304 0.91 24.49 -20.83
CA ARG A 304 0.30 24.46 -22.17
C ARG A 304 -0.42 23.14 -22.47
N ALA A 305 0.16 22.03 -22.02
CA ALA A 305 -0.44 20.70 -22.17
C ALA A 305 -1.47 20.35 -21.09
N LYS A 306 -1.79 21.26 -20.15
CA LYS A 306 -2.73 21.02 -19.03
C LYS A 306 -2.34 19.81 -18.16
N LEU A 307 -1.04 19.61 -17.99
CA LEU A 307 -0.42 18.57 -17.15
C LEU A 307 0.17 19.13 -15.85
N MET A 308 0.23 20.46 -15.68
CA MET A 308 0.73 21.06 -14.44
C MET A 308 -0.13 20.67 -13.23
N ASP A 309 -1.46 20.87 -13.28
CA ASP A 309 -2.32 20.58 -12.12
C ASP A 309 -2.26 19.10 -11.67
N PRO A 310 -2.32 18.09 -12.58
CA PRO A 310 -2.07 16.71 -12.21
C PRO A 310 -0.71 16.48 -11.55
N LEU A 311 0.36 17.10 -12.08
CA LEU A 311 1.70 16.94 -11.53
C LEU A 311 1.78 17.48 -10.10
N GLU A 312 1.19 18.65 -9.85
CA GLU A 312 1.18 19.26 -8.52
C GLU A 312 0.36 18.43 -7.53
N ILE A 313 -0.79 17.87 -7.94
CA ILE A 313 -1.56 16.95 -7.09
C ILE A 313 -0.72 15.72 -6.72
N ILE A 314 -0.01 15.13 -7.68
CA ILE A 314 0.87 13.97 -7.42
C ILE A 314 1.97 14.36 -6.44
N ILE A 315 2.71 15.45 -6.71
CA ILE A 315 3.80 15.92 -5.86
C ILE A 315 3.29 16.20 -4.44
N GLU A 316 2.20 16.97 -4.29
CA GLU A 316 1.62 17.32 -3.00
C GLU A 316 1.25 16.06 -2.20
N MET A 317 0.63 15.07 -2.84
CA MET A 317 0.21 13.84 -2.17
C MET A 317 1.40 12.96 -1.76
N LEU A 318 2.41 12.84 -2.63
CA LEU A 318 3.65 12.13 -2.29
C LEU A 318 4.44 12.85 -1.20
N GLU A 319 4.44 14.19 -1.18
CA GLU A 319 5.07 14.99 -0.12
C GLU A 319 4.38 14.74 1.21
N ARG A 320 3.03 14.76 1.22
CA ARG A 320 2.25 14.40 2.40
C ARG A 320 2.65 13.02 2.90
N PHE A 321 2.83 12.02 2.03
CA PHE A 321 3.32 10.70 2.44
C PHE A 321 4.66 10.74 3.17
N THR A 322 5.62 11.53 2.70
CA THR A 322 6.93 11.64 3.37
C THR A 322 6.89 12.38 4.70
N THR A 323 5.88 13.22 4.92
CA THR A 323 5.72 13.96 6.18
C THR A 323 4.97 13.18 7.25
N VAL A 324 4.27 12.11 6.87
CA VAL A 324 3.57 11.23 7.81
C VAL A 324 4.61 10.42 8.57
N ASN A 325 4.91 10.88 9.78
CA ASN A 325 5.69 10.11 10.73
C ASN A 325 4.73 9.24 11.55
N ILE A 326 4.62 7.96 11.20
CA ILE A 326 3.96 7.01 12.09
C ILE A 326 4.86 6.89 13.32
N PRO A 327 4.40 7.30 14.51
CA PRO A 327 5.25 7.37 15.69
C PRO A 327 6.04 6.07 15.88
N ALA A 328 7.37 6.17 15.98
CA ALA A 328 8.25 5.01 16.13
C ALA A 328 7.84 4.11 17.30
N ASN A 329 7.21 4.69 18.34
CA ASN A 329 6.67 3.96 19.48
C ASN A 329 5.52 2.99 19.14
N ARG A 330 4.74 3.23 18.08
CA ARG A 330 3.71 2.30 17.59
C ARG A 330 4.28 1.16 16.74
N GLN A 331 5.47 1.36 16.17
CA GLN A 331 6.26 0.33 15.50
C GLN A 331 7.25 -0.36 16.42
N ASN A 332 7.38 0.09 17.68
CA ASN A 332 8.32 -0.51 18.61
C ASN A 332 7.99 -2.00 18.72
N ASN A 333 8.91 -2.80 18.22
CA ASN A 333 8.86 -4.25 18.19
C ASN A 333 7.85 -4.85 17.22
N ILE A 334 7.47 -4.15 16.14
CA ILE A 334 6.83 -4.74 14.96
C ILE A 334 7.76 -4.57 13.75
N ALA A 335 8.04 -5.66 13.06
CA ALA A 335 8.86 -5.67 11.86
C ALA A 335 8.17 -6.41 10.72
N LEU A 336 8.38 -5.93 9.49
CA LEU A 336 7.99 -6.62 8.27
C LEU A 336 9.23 -7.22 7.59
N ILE A 337 9.14 -8.49 7.23
CA ILE A 337 10.07 -9.16 6.31
C ILE A 337 9.32 -9.46 5.01
N PRO A 338 9.59 -8.74 3.91
CA PRO A 338 9.04 -9.09 2.61
C PRO A 338 9.67 -10.41 2.13
N LEU A 339 8.85 -11.29 1.55
CA LEU A 339 9.26 -12.59 1.01
C LEU A 339 9.08 -12.64 -0.51
N THR A 340 9.80 -13.56 -1.16
CA THR A 340 9.70 -13.80 -2.62
C THR A 340 9.63 -15.30 -2.99
N CYS A 341 9.08 -16.14 -2.12
CA CYS A 341 9.08 -17.59 -2.24
C CYS A 341 7.69 -18.24 -2.47
N GLY A 342 6.61 -17.47 -2.53
CA GLY A 342 5.23 -17.94 -2.58
C GLY A 342 4.73 -18.46 -1.22
N HIS A 343 3.54 -19.06 -1.16
CA HIS A 343 2.94 -19.49 0.11
C HIS A 343 3.71 -20.62 0.79
N ASN A 344 4.19 -21.59 0.01
CA ASN A 344 4.84 -22.80 0.51
C ASN A 344 6.37 -22.80 0.34
N GLY A 345 6.92 -21.68 -0.14
CA GLY A 345 8.35 -21.55 -0.36
C GLY A 345 9.13 -21.36 0.93
N ARG A 346 10.45 -21.51 0.83
CA ARG A 346 11.38 -21.24 1.94
C ARG A 346 11.97 -19.84 1.80
N MET A 347 12.26 -19.23 2.95
CA MET A 347 13.04 -18.00 2.97
C MET A 347 14.37 -18.19 2.25
N ASN A 348 14.77 -17.20 1.46
CA ASN A 348 16.12 -17.14 0.92
C ASN A 348 17.11 -16.63 1.99
N SER A 349 18.41 -16.71 1.71
CA SER A 349 19.45 -16.35 2.70
C SER A 349 19.38 -14.89 3.17
N GLU A 350 18.87 -13.96 2.36
CA GLU A 350 18.69 -12.56 2.76
C GLU A 350 17.48 -12.40 3.70
N GLU A 351 16.37 -13.07 3.40
CA GLU A 351 15.17 -13.10 4.25
C GLU A 351 15.47 -13.77 5.61
N GLU A 352 16.22 -14.88 5.59
CA GLU A 352 16.71 -15.54 6.81
C GLU A 352 17.63 -14.62 7.62
N ALA A 353 18.55 -13.90 6.97
CA ALA A 353 19.42 -12.93 7.65
C ALA A 353 18.63 -11.78 8.28
N GLN A 354 17.57 -11.31 7.62
CA GLN A 354 16.65 -10.32 8.21
C GLN A 354 15.95 -10.87 9.44
N LEU A 355 15.42 -12.11 9.36
CA LEU A 355 14.78 -12.76 10.51
C LEU A 355 15.75 -12.92 11.68
N LEU A 356 16.96 -13.39 11.43
CA LEU A 356 18.02 -13.52 12.45
C LEU A 356 18.31 -12.18 13.12
N LYS A 357 18.43 -11.09 12.36
CA LYS A 357 18.62 -9.74 12.91
C LYS A 357 17.47 -9.31 13.82
N HIS A 358 16.23 -9.68 13.48
CA HIS A 358 15.07 -9.41 14.33
C HIS A 358 15.06 -10.28 15.59
N MET A 359 15.50 -11.54 15.49
CA MET A 359 15.69 -12.41 16.66
C MET A 359 16.79 -11.90 17.60
N GLU A 360 17.92 -11.41 17.06
CA GLU A 360 18.98 -10.76 17.84
C GLU A 360 18.46 -9.53 18.58
N LYS A 361 17.71 -8.65 17.89
CA LYS A 361 17.05 -7.48 18.51
C LYS A 361 16.09 -7.87 19.63
N ALA A 362 15.43 -9.01 19.51
CA ALA A 362 14.55 -9.56 20.53
C ALA A 362 15.29 -10.30 21.66
N GLY A 363 16.63 -10.42 21.60
CA GLY A 363 17.44 -11.12 22.59
C GLY A 363 17.39 -12.65 22.48
N TRP A 364 16.97 -13.19 21.34
CA TRP A 364 16.83 -14.63 21.11
C TRP A 364 18.11 -15.31 20.62
N VAL A 365 18.95 -14.55 19.92
CA VAL A 365 20.22 -15.03 19.39
C VAL A 365 21.31 -14.13 19.95
N ALA A 366 22.38 -14.72 20.47
CA ALA A 366 23.57 -13.96 20.81
C ALA A 366 24.12 -13.40 19.51
N GLY A 367 24.10 -12.06 19.37
CA GLY A 367 24.80 -11.41 18.27
C GLY A 367 26.28 -11.85 18.25
N PRO A 368 26.98 -11.70 17.13
CA PRO A 368 28.41 -11.97 17.08
C PRO A 368 29.11 -11.22 18.24
N PRO A 369 30.10 -11.85 18.91
CA PRO A 369 30.84 -11.17 19.97
C PRO A 369 31.33 -9.83 19.44
N ARG A 370 30.93 -8.76 20.14
CA ARG A 370 31.20 -7.37 19.74
C ARG A 370 32.69 -7.04 19.75
#